data_AF-A0A2V2MYG2-F1
#
_entry.id   AF-A0A2V2MYG2-F1
#
_cell.length_a   1.000
_cell.length_b   1.000
_cell.length_c   1.000
_cell.angle_alpha   90.00
_cell.angle_beta   90.00
_cell.angle_gamma   90.00
#
_symmetry.space_group_name_H-M   'P 1'
#
loop_
_entity.id
_entity.type
_entity.pdbx_description
1 polymer ?
#
loop_
_entity_poly.entity_id
_entity_poly.type
_entity_poly.pdbx_seq_one_letter_code
_entity_poly.pdbx_strand_id
1 'polypeptide(L)'
;MAPGQCGKCGYCCSYMGDVFGIIEQQDTFRFRIQYLITGVEQVVIIDPDKHELFLNNTILEKRPLACPFLREKDEGSVICTVYASRPELCRIYLCPKCKSAYT
;
A
#
# COMPACT_ATOMS: atom_id res chain seq x y z
N MET A 1 -18.64 4.91 -2.75
CA MET A 1 -17.71 4.02 -2.02
C MET A 1 -18.54 3.03 -1.24
N ALA A 2 -18.34 1.72 -1.41
CA ALA A 2 -19.20 0.75 -0.73
C ALA A 2 -18.88 0.68 0.78
N PRO A 3 -19.87 0.35 1.63
CA PRO A 3 -19.68 -0.01 3.02
C PRO A 3 -18.53 -1.01 3.20
N GLY A 4 -17.59 -0.72 4.10
CA GLY A 4 -16.55 -1.69 4.47
C GLY A 4 -15.35 -1.78 3.50
N GLN A 5 -15.14 -0.81 2.61
CA GLN A 5 -14.05 -0.86 1.62
C GLN A 5 -13.01 0.26 1.76
N CYS A 6 -11.78 -0.05 1.36
CA CYS A 6 -10.71 0.93 1.27
C CYS A 6 -11.06 2.05 0.28
N GLY A 7 -11.04 3.29 0.76
CA GLY A 7 -11.32 4.47 -0.06
C GLY A 7 -10.14 5.07 -0.79
N LYS A 8 -9.00 4.37 -0.85
CA LYS A 8 -7.76 4.86 -1.47
C LYS A 8 -7.32 6.24 -0.93
N CYS A 9 -7.68 6.57 0.32
CA CYS A 9 -7.38 7.88 0.93
C CYS A 9 -5.92 8.07 1.35
N GLY A 10 -5.09 7.03 1.23
CA GLY A 10 -3.66 7.08 1.59
C GLY A 10 -3.34 7.07 3.08
N TYR A 11 -4.32 7.25 3.96
CA TYR A 11 -4.07 7.43 5.40
C TYR A 11 -3.35 6.24 6.03
N CYS A 12 -3.94 5.03 5.98
CA CYS A 12 -3.28 3.85 6.54
C CYS A 12 -1.98 3.51 5.81
N CYS A 13 -1.96 3.62 4.47
CA CYS A 13 -0.77 3.35 3.68
C CYS A 13 0.42 4.25 4.05
N SER A 14 0.19 5.43 4.64
CA SER A 14 1.26 6.34 5.06
C SER A 14 1.99 5.89 6.34
N TYR A 15 1.50 4.85 7.00
CA TYR A 15 2.03 4.34 8.27
C TYR A 15 2.23 2.81 8.30
N MET A 16 2.19 2.13 7.15
CA MET A 16 2.25 0.65 7.09
C MET A 16 3.66 0.11 6.82
N GLY A 17 4.70 0.96 6.89
CA GLY A 17 6.10 0.57 6.68
C GLY A 17 6.67 -0.30 7.81
N ASP A 18 6.06 -0.27 9.00
CA ASP A 18 6.34 -1.15 10.13
C ASP A 18 5.43 -2.39 10.20
N VAL A 19 4.47 -2.49 9.28
CA VAL A 19 3.56 -3.63 9.14
C VAL A 19 4.02 -4.58 8.04
N PHE A 20 4.47 -4.05 6.90
CA PHE A 20 4.87 -4.84 5.74
C PHE A 20 6.34 -4.62 5.38
N GLY A 21 7.11 -5.69 5.30
CA GLY A 21 8.45 -5.71 4.74
C GLY A 21 8.47 -6.39 3.37
N ILE A 22 9.27 -5.88 2.43
CA ILE A 22 9.63 -6.62 1.21
C ILE A 22 10.74 -7.58 1.58
N ILE A 23 10.54 -8.89 1.35
CA ILE A 23 11.56 -9.91 1.64
C ILE A 23 12.22 -10.43 0.35
N GLU A 24 11.54 -10.32 -0.79
CA GLU A 24 12.05 -10.78 -2.08
C GLU A 24 11.38 -10.00 -3.23
N GLN A 25 12.17 -9.59 -4.22
CA GLN A 25 11.68 -9.15 -5.52
C GLN A 25 11.74 -10.32 -6.49
N GLN A 26 10.59 -10.89 -6.84
CA GLN A 26 10.49 -12.08 -7.70
C GLN A 26 10.53 -11.74 -9.20
N ASP A 27 10.11 -10.52 -9.53
CA ASP A 27 10.18 -9.92 -10.87
C ASP A 27 10.18 -8.39 -10.70
N THR A 28 10.38 -7.64 -11.79
CA THR A 28 10.32 -6.18 -11.89
C THR A 28 9.12 -5.57 -11.16
N PHE A 29 7.95 -6.22 -11.25
CA PHE A 29 6.70 -5.73 -10.67
C PHE A 29 6.02 -6.73 -9.74
N ARG A 30 6.76 -7.75 -9.25
CA ARG A 30 6.22 -8.81 -8.40
C ARG A 30 7.10 -8.98 -7.17
N PHE A 31 6.49 -8.86 -5.99
CA PHE A 31 7.20 -8.82 -4.72
C PHE A 31 6.58 -9.82 -3.74
N ARG A 32 7.43 -10.56 -3.03
CA ARG A 32 7.05 -11.29 -1.82
C ARG A 32 7.23 -10.35 -0.64
N ILE A 33 6.17 -10.21 0.14
CA ILE A 33 6.15 -9.41 1.34
C ILE A 33 5.96 -10.29 2.56
N GLN A 34 6.34 -9.77 3.71
CA GLN A 34 6.08 -10.38 5.01
C GLN A 34 5.38 -9.37 5.92
N TYR A 35 4.45 -9.86 6.72
CA TYR A 35 3.84 -9.11 7.82
C TYR A 35 4.85 -9.14 8.98
N LEU A 36 5.42 -8.00 9.34
CA LEU A 36 6.59 -7.93 10.23
C LEU A 36 6.31 -8.48 11.64
N ILE A 37 5.04 -8.45 12.08
CA ILE A 37 4.63 -8.95 13.41
C ILE A 37 4.38 -10.46 13.41
N THR A 38 3.71 -10.99 12.39
CA THR A 38 3.21 -12.38 12.39
C THR A 38 4.03 -13.32 11.52
N GLY A 39 4.92 -12.79 10.68
CA GLY A 39 5.66 -13.56 9.69
C GLY A 39 4.83 -14.05 8.51
N VAL A 40 3.53 -13.69 8.42
CA VAL A 40 2.66 -14.09 7.30
C VAL A 40 3.19 -13.51 6.00
N GLU A 41 3.35 -14.35 4.98
CA GLU A 41 3.88 -13.93 3.69
C GLU A 41 2.82 -13.95 2.61
N GLN A 42 2.90 -12.98 1.70
CA GLN A 42 2.00 -12.85 0.56
C GLN A 42 2.75 -12.31 -0.65
N VAL A 43 2.25 -12.60 -1.84
CA VAL A 43 2.74 -12.01 -3.09
C VAL A 43 1.86 -10.83 -3.46
N VAL A 44 2.50 -9.71 -3.79
CA VAL A 44 1.85 -8.53 -4.35
C VAL A 44 2.45 -8.21 -5.71
N ILE A 45 1.62 -7.63 -6.58
CA ILE A 45 1.96 -7.28 -7.95
C ILE A 45 1.62 -5.81 -8.13
N ILE A 46 2.54 -5.03 -8.70
CA ILE A 46 2.27 -3.65 -9.06
C ILE A 46 1.20 -3.66 -10.15
N ASP A 47 0.08 -2.96 -9.91
CA ASP A 47 -1.00 -2.81 -10.86
C ASP A 47 -0.42 -2.24 -12.18
N PRO A 48 -0.76 -2.82 -13.36
CA PRO A 48 -0.13 -2.45 -14.64
C PRO A 48 -0.20 -0.96 -14.98
N ASP A 49 -1.28 -0.28 -14.60
CA ASP A 49 -1.49 1.16 -14.81
C ASP A 49 -0.60 2.06 -13.91
N LYS A 50 0.24 1.47 -13.06
CA LYS A 50 1.05 2.19 -12.05
C LYS A 50 2.54 1.84 -12.11
N HIS A 51 2.99 1.12 -13.15
CA HIS A 51 4.38 0.70 -13.31
C HIS A 51 5.35 1.90 -13.34
N GLU A 52 5.09 2.88 -14.20
CA GLU A 52 5.92 4.10 -14.29
C GLU A 52 5.98 4.86 -12.96
N LEU A 53 4.84 4.96 -12.28
CA LEU A 53 4.74 5.63 -10.99
C LEU A 53 5.53 4.91 -9.90
N PHE A 54 5.50 3.57 -9.91
CA PHE A 54 6.23 2.77 -8.94
C PHE A 54 7.75 2.92 -9.07
N LEU A 55 8.25 3.06 -10.30
CA LEU A 55 9.67 3.27 -10.57
C LEU A 55 10.20 4.60 -10.00
N ASN A 56 9.33 5.58 -9.78
CA ASN A 56 9.67 6.84 -9.10
C ASN A 56 9.58 6.68 -7.57
N ASN A 57 10.69 6.37 -6.89
CA ASN A 57 10.70 5.94 -5.49
C ASN A 57 10.96 7.04 -4.44
N THR A 58 10.30 8.19 -4.55
CA THR A 58 10.58 9.34 -3.65
C THR A 58 9.78 9.32 -2.34
N ILE A 59 8.74 8.49 -2.20
CA ILE A 59 7.86 8.57 -1.03
C ILE A 59 8.54 8.12 0.26
N LEU A 60 9.43 7.13 0.20
CA LEU A 60 10.07 6.57 1.39
C LEU A 60 11.14 7.53 1.94
N GLU A 61 11.74 8.36 1.08
CA GLU A 61 12.63 9.44 1.48
C GLU A 61 11.88 10.51 2.29
N LYS A 62 10.64 10.84 1.88
CA LYS A 62 9.79 11.84 2.55
C LYS A 62 9.03 11.26 3.75
N ARG A 63 8.66 9.98 3.69
CA ARG A 63 7.81 9.27 4.66
C ARG A 63 8.37 7.88 4.93
N PRO A 64 9.38 7.75 5.81
CA PRO A 64 10.03 6.46 6.08
C PRO A 64 9.10 5.36 6.60
N LEU A 65 7.99 5.74 7.23
CA LEU A 65 6.96 4.82 7.75
C LEU A 65 5.86 4.48 6.73
N ALA A 66 5.94 4.99 5.50
CA ALA A 66 4.97 4.64 4.48
C ALA A 66 5.12 3.18 4.04
N CYS A 67 4.00 2.60 3.60
CA CYS A 67 4.00 1.33 2.89
C CYS A 67 4.99 1.39 1.72
N PRO A 68 5.81 0.34 1.50
CA PRO A 68 6.76 0.29 0.38
C PRO A 68 6.14 0.49 -1.01
N PHE A 69 4.82 0.23 -1.12
CA PHE A 69 4.03 0.32 -2.34
C PHE A 69 3.14 1.57 -2.40
N LEU A 70 3.31 2.53 -1.48
CA LEU A 70 2.71 3.85 -1.63
C LEU A 70 3.52 4.65 -2.65
N ARG A 71 2.88 5.50 -3.45
CA ARG A 71 3.55 6.50 -4.28
C ARG A 71 2.83 7.83 -4.20
N GLU A 72 3.55 8.93 -4.34
CA GLU A 72 2.94 10.21 -4.67
C GLU A 72 2.48 10.16 -6.12
N LYS A 73 1.23 10.55 -6.39
CA LYS A 73 0.70 10.61 -7.75
C LYS A 73 0.82 12.04 -8.30
N ASP A 74 0.36 13.00 -7.50
CA ASP A 74 0.44 14.43 -7.75
C ASP A 74 0.84 15.14 -6.45
N GLU A 75 1.03 16.45 -6.48
CA GLU A 75 1.37 17.22 -5.29
C GLU A 75 0.30 17.04 -4.19
N GLY A 76 0.70 16.46 -3.06
CA GLY A 76 -0.18 16.17 -1.94
C GLY A 76 -1.10 14.95 -2.09
N SER A 77 -1.10 14.27 -3.24
CA SER A 77 -1.93 13.08 -3.49
C SER A 77 -1.08 11.80 -3.50
N VAL A 78 -1.61 10.71 -2.97
CA VAL A 78 -0.92 9.41 -2.92
C VAL A 78 -1.79 8.29 -3.45
N ILE A 79 -1.14 7.22 -3.91
CA ILE A 79 -1.80 6.05 -4.48
C ILE A 79 -1.09 4.76 -4.05
N CYS A 80 -1.88 3.72 -3.76
CA CYS A 80 -1.37 2.38 -3.55
C CYS A 80 -1.12 1.72 -4.91
N THR A 81 0.11 1.25 -5.15
CA THR A 81 0.48 0.67 -6.44
C THR A 81 0.16 -0.81 -6.58
N VAL A 82 -0.22 -1.50 -5.49
CA VAL A 82 -0.58 -2.93 -5.45
C VAL A 82 -2.05 -3.13 -5.08
N TYR A 83 -2.94 -2.20 -5.43
CA TYR A 83 -4.30 -2.18 -4.87
C TYR A 83 -5.10 -3.44 -5.23
N ALA A 84 -4.91 -3.99 -6.44
CA ALA A 84 -5.60 -5.19 -6.90
C ALA A 84 -5.15 -6.43 -6.10
N SER A 85 -3.84 -6.61 -5.93
CA SER A 85 -3.24 -7.72 -5.18
C SER A 85 -2.99 -7.39 -3.71
N ARG A 86 -3.59 -6.33 -3.17
CA ARG A 86 -3.23 -5.81 -1.84
C ARG A 86 -3.37 -6.90 -0.77
N PRO A 87 -2.52 -6.85 0.27
CA PRO A 87 -2.52 -7.87 1.30
C PRO A 87 -3.86 -8.00 1.99
N GLU A 88 -4.17 -9.20 2.51
CA GLU A 88 -5.44 -9.46 3.21
C GLU A 88 -5.68 -8.47 4.37
N LEU A 89 -4.63 -8.12 5.11
CA LEU A 89 -4.71 -7.11 6.18
C LEU A 89 -5.25 -5.76 5.66
N CYS A 90 -4.89 -5.35 4.45
CA CYS A 90 -5.41 -4.13 3.81
C CYS A 90 -6.87 -4.26 3.32
N ARG A 91 -7.42 -5.47 3.23
CA ARG A 91 -8.82 -5.71 2.88
C ARG A 91 -9.71 -5.66 4.11
N ILE A 92 -9.24 -6.20 5.23
CA ILE A 92 -9.98 -6.25 6.50
C ILE A 92 -9.86 -4.95 7.31
N TYR A 93 -8.72 -4.26 7.23
CA TYR A 93 -8.50 -3.04 8.00
C TYR A 93 -9.04 -1.80 7.26
N LEU A 94 -9.89 -1.04 7.94
CA LEU A 94 -10.37 0.26 7.48
C LEU A 94 -9.84 1.37 8.38
N CYS A 95 -9.20 2.36 7.78
CA CYS A 95 -8.71 3.52 8.50
C CYS A 95 -9.86 4.41 9.00
N PRO A 96 -9.62 5.27 10.01
CA PRO A 96 -10.63 6.19 10.53
C PRO A 96 -11.27 7.05 9.43
N LYS A 97 -10.50 7.53 8.45
CA LYS A 97 -11.03 8.32 7.31
C LYS A 97 -12.01 7.55 6.42
N CYS A 98 -11.81 6.24 6.25
CA CYS A 98 -12.73 5.40 5.47
C CYS A 98 -13.92 4.93 6.33
N LYS A 99 -13.76 4.87 7.66
CA LYS A 99 -14.83 4.60 8.63
C LYS A 99 -15.75 5.79 8.88
N SER A 100 -15.25 7.02 8.80
CA SER A 100 -16.05 8.22 9.05
C SER A 100 -16.91 8.64 7.85
N ALA A 101 -16.80 7.97 6.69
CA ALA A 101 -17.71 8.19 5.57
C ALA A 101 -19.13 7.65 5.82
N TYR A 102 -19.44 7.19 7.05
CA TYR A 102 -20.74 6.70 7.51
C TYR A 102 -21.42 7.62 8.54
N THR A 103 -20.87 8.81 8.79
CA THR A 103 -21.45 9.88 9.63
C THR A 103 -21.59 11.14 8.82
#